data_AF-A0A2N6NMZ7-F1
#
_entry.id   AF-A0A2N6NMZ7-F1
#
_cell.length_a   1.000
_cell.length_b   1.000
_cell.length_c   1.000
_cell.angle_alpha   90.00
_cell.angle_beta   90.00
_cell.angle_gamma   90.00
#
_symmetry.space_group_name_H-M   'P 1'
#
loop_
_entity.id
_entity.type
_entity.pdbx_description
1 polymer ?
#
loop_
_entity_poly.entity_id
_entity_poly.type
_entity_poly.pdbx_seq_one_letter_code
_entity_poly.pdbx_strand_id
1 'polypeptide(L)'
;MAVLGQLLGLGLTSPIFYALSLREQRVSWNASDLSVSPEALYTIPISVVLGMAVPTGLAALPAPSILSINQKVNLVRLWVTFPLLVNLIHLALTPLARRILKQTGQRDSHKRQRLQIVYAIGLLWSVAPYWYFLAVVFSASAFPFAFAPEIARVLNFRHMLGLTNPFLLGGPLPPMPTGEFWFIQWDFWLIGVSCLVWALSLRLETRNLDALYPKAAIVAEALTYAATLGPVGAAIVLIWQRDMLLIKDDDRRKQA
;
A
#
# COMPACT_ATOMS: atom_id res chain seq x y z
N MET A 1 -7.89 -8.64 10.49
CA MET A 1 -7.43 -7.30 10.06
C MET A 1 -8.30 -6.68 8.99
N ALA A 2 -8.50 -7.34 7.83
CA ALA A 2 -9.33 -6.82 6.73
C ALA A 2 -10.71 -6.26 7.17
N VAL A 3 -11.45 -7.01 8.00
CA VAL A 3 -12.77 -6.60 8.50
C VAL A 3 -12.68 -5.49 9.56
N LEU A 4 -11.66 -5.51 10.43
CA LEU A 4 -11.43 -4.46 11.43
C LEU A 4 -11.09 -3.12 10.77
N GLY A 5 -10.29 -3.13 9.70
CA GLY A 5 -9.95 -1.92 8.93
C GLY A 5 -11.15 -1.30 8.23
N GLN A 6 -12.13 -2.11 7.82
CA GLN A 6 -13.40 -1.61 7.27
C GLN A 6 -14.32 -1.02 8.34
N LEU A 7 -14.29 -1.55 9.57
CA LEU A 7 -15.17 -1.11 10.67
C LEU A 7 -14.63 0.12 11.41
N LEU A 8 -13.31 0.20 11.59
CA LEU A 8 -12.65 1.25 12.38
C LEU A 8 -11.88 2.27 11.52
N GLY A 9 -11.78 2.04 10.21
CA GLY A 9 -10.89 2.80 9.33
C GLY A 9 -9.48 2.20 9.27
N LEU A 10 -8.88 2.24 8.09
CA LEU A 10 -7.54 1.71 7.88
C LEU A 10 -6.48 2.59 8.55
N GLY A 11 -6.74 3.89 8.68
CA GLY A 11 -5.91 4.87 9.37
C GLY A 11 -5.71 4.59 10.86
N LEU A 12 -6.71 4.01 11.54
CA LEU A 12 -6.56 3.60 12.94
C LEU A 12 -5.98 2.20 13.08
N THR A 13 -6.44 1.27 12.24
CA THR A 13 -6.05 -0.15 12.36
C THR A 13 -4.63 -0.43 11.88
N SER A 14 -4.14 0.28 10.86
CA SER A 14 -2.81 0.07 10.30
C SER A 14 -1.69 0.42 11.30
N PRO A 15 -1.67 1.58 11.97
CA PRO A 15 -0.65 1.89 12.98
C PRO A 15 -0.62 0.87 14.13
N ILE A 16 -1.79 0.45 14.63
CA ILE A 16 -1.88 -0.55 15.70
C ILE A 16 -1.30 -1.88 15.23
N PHE A 17 -1.69 -2.33 14.04
CA PHE A 17 -1.17 -3.55 13.44
C PHE A 17 0.34 -3.51 13.31
N TYR A 18 0.87 -2.43 12.73
CA TYR A 18 2.29 -2.26 12.53
C TYR A 18 3.05 -2.23 13.85
N ALA A 19 2.55 -1.49 14.86
CA ALA A 19 3.18 -1.45 16.18
C ALA A 19 3.21 -2.83 16.85
N LEU A 20 2.11 -3.60 16.80
CA LEU A 20 2.07 -4.97 17.30
C LEU A 20 3.05 -5.87 16.54
N SER A 21 3.11 -5.73 15.21
CA SER A 21 4.04 -6.51 14.38
C SER A 21 5.50 -6.19 14.66
N LEU A 22 5.83 -4.98 15.13
CA LEU A 22 7.17 -4.63 15.60
C LEU A 22 7.47 -5.25 16.97
N ARG A 23 6.46 -5.32 17.85
CA ARG A 23 6.61 -5.90 19.20
C ARG A 23 6.85 -7.41 19.17
N GLU A 24 6.22 -8.11 18.22
CA GLU A 24 6.38 -9.56 18.05
C GLU A 24 7.70 -9.97 17.37
N GLN A 25 8.58 -9.01 17.07
CA GLN A 25 9.80 -9.28 16.30
C GLN A 25 10.83 -10.08 17.09
N ARG A 26 11.49 -10.98 16.36
CA ARG A 26 12.64 -11.74 16.85
C ARG A 26 13.91 -10.91 16.72
N VAL A 27 14.84 -11.09 17.65
CA VAL A 27 16.11 -10.34 17.75
C VAL A 27 17.03 -10.55 16.53
N SER A 28 16.81 -11.59 15.71
CA SER A 28 17.59 -11.84 14.50
C SER A 28 16.69 -12.29 13.34
N TRP A 29 16.74 -11.56 12.22
CA TRP A 29 16.10 -11.94 10.97
C TRP A 29 17.05 -12.81 10.12
N ASN A 30 16.56 -13.96 9.66
CA ASN A 30 17.22 -14.81 8.68
C ASN A 30 16.38 -14.93 7.40
N ALA A 31 16.98 -15.37 6.29
CA ALA A 31 16.22 -15.63 5.05
C ALA A 31 15.16 -16.72 5.21
N SER A 32 15.32 -17.62 6.18
CA SER A 32 14.29 -18.60 6.55
C SER A 32 13.03 -17.95 7.11
N ASP A 33 13.14 -16.78 7.74
CA ASP A 33 12.02 -16.03 8.31
C ASP A 33 11.21 -15.31 7.21
N LEU A 34 11.74 -15.21 5.98
CA LEU A 34 11.00 -14.86 4.77
C LEU A 34 10.18 -16.06 4.24
N SER A 35 9.41 -16.67 5.14
CA SER A 35 8.60 -17.85 4.86
C SER A 35 7.30 -17.49 4.12
N VAL A 36 7.42 -16.89 2.95
CA VAL A 36 6.29 -16.75 2.01
C VAL A 36 6.25 -18.00 1.15
N SER A 37 5.09 -18.66 1.13
CA SER A 37 4.90 -19.85 0.31
C SER A 37 4.96 -19.50 -1.18
N PRO A 38 5.57 -20.34 -2.03
CA PRO A 38 5.62 -20.10 -3.48
C PRO A 38 4.24 -19.91 -4.10
N GLU A 39 3.25 -20.59 -3.53
CA GLU A 39 1.86 -20.51 -4.00
C GLU A 39 1.26 -19.15 -3.67
N ALA A 40 1.57 -18.58 -2.51
CA ALA A 40 1.15 -17.22 -2.18
C ALA A 40 1.79 -16.18 -3.10
N LEU A 41 3.10 -16.29 -3.38
CA LEU A 41 3.78 -15.39 -4.33
C LEU A 41 3.18 -15.45 -5.73
N TYR A 42 2.72 -16.63 -6.16
CA TYR A 42 2.07 -16.80 -7.46
C TYR A 42 0.66 -16.19 -7.49
N THR A 43 -0.13 -16.34 -6.43
CA THR A 43 -1.54 -15.94 -6.43
C THR A 43 -1.76 -14.49 -6.01
N ILE A 44 -0.91 -13.89 -5.16
CA ILE A 44 -1.07 -12.52 -4.64
C ILE A 44 -1.38 -11.51 -5.75
N PRO A 45 -0.58 -11.39 -6.84
CA PRO A 45 -0.87 -10.40 -7.88
C PRO A 45 -2.23 -10.60 -8.54
N ILE A 46 -2.60 -11.85 -8.81
CA ILE A 46 -3.88 -12.21 -9.43
C ILE A 46 -5.04 -11.88 -8.48
N SER A 47 -4.89 -12.23 -7.21
CA SER A 47 -5.89 -11.94 -6.16
C SER A 47 -6.11 -10.45 -5.98
N VAL A 48 -5.05 -9.64 -6.00
CA VAL A 48 -5.16 -8.17 -5.93
C VAL A 48 -5.86 -7.61 -7.16
N VAL A 49 -5.50 -8.07 -8.37
CA VAL A 49 -6.15 -7.60 -9.60
C VAL A 49 -7.65 -7.92 -9.61
N LEU A 50 -8.02 -9.17 -9.33
CA LEU A 50 -9.42 -9.59 -9.37
C LEU A 50 -10.22 -9.05 -8.18
N GLY A 51 -9.63 -8.98 -7.00
CA GLY A 51 -10.31 -8.60 -5.77
C GLY A 51 -10.34 -7.10 -5.49
N MET A 52 -9.44 -6.32 -6.11
CA MET A 52 -9.33 -4.86 -5.88
C MET A 52 -9.37 -4.06 -7.18
N ALA A 53 -8.53 -4.37 -8.17
CA ALA A 53 -8.42 -3.55 -9.39
C ALA A 53 -9.71 -3.60 -10.22
N VAL A 54 -10.29 -4.80 -10.42
CA VAL A 54 -11.55 -4.96 -11.16
C VAL A 54 -12.71 -4.24 -10.46
N PRO A 55 -12.98 -4.46 -9.15
CA PRO A 55 -14.00 -3.67 -8.44
C PRO A 55 -13.76 -2.16 -8.50
N THR A 56 -12.51 -1.71 -8.43
CA THR A 56 -12.17 -0.28 -8.52
C THR A 56 -12.50 0.28 -9.90
N GLY A 57 -12.14 -0.42 -10.97
CA GLY A 57 -12.46 0.00 -12.35
C GLY A 57 -13.97 0.08 -12.59
N LEU A 58 -14.72 -0.92 -12.12
CA LEU A 58 -16.19 -0.92 -12.22
C LEU A 58 -16.82 0.21 -11.39
N ALA A 59 -16.34 0.41 -10.16
CA ALA A 59 -16.80 1.48 -9.29
C ALA A 59 -16.39 2.87 -9.78
N ALA A 60 -15.38 3.00 -10.66
CA ALA A 60 -14.95 4.27 -11.24
C ALA A 60 -15.82 4.72 -12.43
N LEU A 61 -16.58 3.82 -13.06
CA LEU A 61 -17.42 4.16 -14.22
C LEU A 61 -18.42 5.29 -13.91
N PRO A 62 -18.61 6.27 -14.81
CA PRO A 62 -19.47 7.43 -14.58
C PRO A 62 -20.96 7.06 -14.54
N ALA A 63 -21.69 7.73 -13.66
CA ALA A 63 -23.14 7.74 -13.61
C ALA A 63 -23.62 9.20 -13.81
N PRO A 64 -24.76 9.45 -14.48
CA PRO A 64 -25.69 8.47 -15.05
C PRO A 64 -25.33 7.98 -16.47
N SER A 65 -24.22 8.44 -17.06
CA SER A 65 -23.93 8.25 -18.49
C SER A 65 -23.65 6.80 -18.90
N ILE A 66 -22.95 6.01 -18.07
CA ILE A 66 -22.67 4.59 -18.33
C ILE A 66 -23.46 3.70 -17.39
N LEU A 67 -23.54 4.08 -16.11
CA LEU A 67 -24.27 3.34 -15.08
C LEU A 67 -25.46 4.15 -14.57
N SER A 68 -26.57 3.48 -14.24
CA SER A 68 -27.57 4.10 -13.37
C SER A 68 -26.99 4.40 -11.98
N ILE A 69 -27.57 5.38 -11.27
CA ILE A 69 -27.16 5.75 -9.91
C ILE A 69 -27.20 4.53 -8.98
N ASN A 70 -28.25 3.71 -9.08
CA ASN A 70 -28.39 2.50 -8.27
C ASN A 70 -27.28 1.46 -8.55
N GLN A 71 -26.90 1.28 -9.82
CA GLN A 71 -25.78 0.41 -10.19
C GLN A 71 -24.45 0.92 -9.62
N LYS A 72 -24.20 2.24 -9.71
CA LYS A 72 -23.00 2.87 -9.14
C LYS A 72 -22.90 2.61 -7.64
N VAL A 73 -23.98 2.83 -6.90
CA VAL A 73 -24.03 2.59 -5.44
C VAL A 73 -23.74 1.12 -5.12
N ASN A 74 -24.33 0.18 -5.87
CA ASN A 74 -24.09 -1.25 -5.65
C ASN A 74 -22.64 -1.65 -5.95
N LEU A 75 -22.02 -1.08 -6.99
CA LEU A 75 -20.61 -1.32 -7.30
C LEU A 75 -19.67 -0.72 -6.26
N VAL A 76 -19.98 0.45 -5.70
CA VAL A 76 -19.21 1.04 -4.59
C VAL A 76 -19.33 0.17 -3.32
N ARG A 77 -20.51 -0.39 -3.05
CA ARG A 77 -20.70 -1.35 -1.93
C ARG A 77 -19.84 -2.60 -2.13
N LEU A 78 -19.80 -3.15 -3.34
CA LEU A 78 -18.92 -4.27 -3.67
C LEU A 78 -17.44 -3.88 -3.50
N TRP A 79 -17.05 -2.70 -4.02
CA TRP A 79 -15.70 -2.18 -3.91
C TRP A 79 -15.23 -2.05 -2.46
N VAL A 80 -16.07 -1.57 -1.54
CA VAL A 80 -15.70 -1.46 -0.11
C VAL A 80 -15.28 -2.81 0.48
N THR A 81 -15.80 -3.92 -0.06
CA THR A 81 -15.47 -5.29 0.38
C THR A 81 -14.19 -5.86 -0.25
N PHE A 82 -13.41 -5.08 -0.99
CA PHE A 82 -12.21 -5.54 -1.70
C PHE A 82 -11.22 -6.36 -0.86
N PRO A 83 -10.90 -6.04 0.42
CA PRO A 83 -9.97 -6.84 1.21
C PRO A 83 -10.47 -8.27 1.43
N LEU A 84 -11.78 -8.44 1.59
CA LEU A 84 -12.41 -9.75 1.70
C LEU A 84 -12.38 -10.48 0.36
N LEU A 85 -12.69 -9.79 -0.74
CA LEU A 85 -12.63 -10.36 -2.09
C LEU A 85 -11.22 -10.86 -2.43
N VAL A 86 -10.19 -10.04 -2.19
CA VAL A 86 -8.78 -10.41 -2.39
C VAL A 86 -8.46 -11.68 -1.60
N ASN A 87 -8.86 -11.75 -0.32
CA ASN A 87 -8.60 -12.91 0.52
C ASN A 87 -9.34 -14.17 0.03
N LEU A 88 -10.62 -14.06 -0.32
CA LEU A 88 -11.41 -15.19 -0.83
C LEU A 88 -10.86 -15.71 -2.17
N ILE A 89 -10.49 -14.81 -3.08
CA ILE A 89 -9.87 -15.17 -4.35
C ILE A 89 -8.50 -15.82 -4.11
N HIS A 90 -7.71 -15.31 -3.18
CA HIS A 90 -6.43 -15.91 -2.79
C HIS A 90 -6.61 -17.34 -2.28
N LEU A 91 -7.57 -17.57 -1.38
CA LEU A 91 -7.90 -18.90 -0.86
C LEU A 91 -8.38 -19.84 -1.97
N ALA A 92 -9.20 -19.35 -2.91
CA ALA A 92 -9.70 -20.13 -4.03
C ALA A 92 -8.59 -20.50 -5.05
N LEU A 93 -7.64 -19.60 -5.30
CA LEU A 93 -6.56 -19.83 -6.25
C LEU A 93 -5.42 -20.69 -5.68
N THR A 94 -5.24 -20.72 -4.36
CA THR A 94 -4.11 -21.41 -3.72
C THR A 94 -4.03 -22.92 -4.02
N PRO A 95 -5.13 -23.71 -4.00
CA PRO A 95 -5.11 -25.11 -4.42
C PRO A 95 -4.71 -25.30 -5.89
N LEU A 96 -5.17 -24.42 -6.76
CA LEU A 96 -4.85 -24.45 -8.19
C LEU A 96 -3.36 -24.13 -8.42
N ALA A 97 -2.86 -23.07 -7.79
CA ALA A 97 -1.45 -22.71 -7.82
C ALA A 97 -0.55 -23.83 -7.31
N ARG A 98 -0.94 -24.52 -6.21
CA ARG A 98 -0.24 -25.71 -5.72
C ARG A 98 -0.11 -26.81 -6.78
N ARG A 99 -1.16 -27.07 -7.56
CA ARG A 99 -1.13 -28.07 -8.64
C ARG A 99 -0.22 -27.65 -9.78
N ILE A 100 -0.37 -26.41 -10.27
CA ILE A 100 0.41 -25.87 -11.38
C ILE A 100 1.91 -25.87 -11.04
N LEU A 101 2.28 -25.37 -9.85
CA LEU A 101 3.67 -25.27 -9.44
C LEU A 101 4.35 -26.62 -9.20
N LYS A 102 3.59 -27.63 -8.77
CA LYS A 102 4.08 -29.01 -8.68
C LYS A 102 4.33 -29.61 -10.06
N GLN A 103 3.40 -29.42 -11.00
CA GLN A 103 3.50 -29.97 -12.36
C GLN A 103 4.65 -29.36 -13.16
N THR A 104 4.91 -28.05 -12.99
CA THR A 104 5.98 -27.36 -13.73
C THR A 104 7.37 -27.49 -13.09
N GLY A 105 7.47 -28.13 -11.92
CA GLY A 105 8.73 -28.19 -11.16
C GLY A 105 9.24 -26.83 -10.66
N GLN A 106 8.47 -25.75 -10.83
CA GLN A 106 8.90 -24.38 -10.51
C GLN A 106 8.62 -23.97 -9.07
N ARG A 107 8.56 -24.91 -8.13
CA ARG A 107 8.18 -24.60 -6.76
C ARG A 107 9.21 -23.67 -6.10
N ASP A 108 10.49 -24.01 -6.21
CA ASP A 108 11.55 -23.29 -5.52
C ASP A 108 12.53 -22.55 -6.46
N SER A 109 12.66 -23.00 -7.71
CA SER A 109 13.64 -22.48 -8.68
C SER A 109 13.47 -21.01 -9.08
N HIS A 110 12.29 -20.42 -8.84
CA HIS A 110 11.99 -19.02 -9.19
C HIS A 110 11.47 -18.18 -8.01
N LYS A 111 11.66 -18.63 -6.76
CA LYS A 111 11.11 -17.92 -5.58
C LYS A 111 11.57 -16.45 -5.52
N ARG A 112 12.87 -16.21 -5.71
CA ARG A 112 13.45 -14.85 -5.71
C ARG A 112 12.88 -13.95 -6.81
N GLN A 113 12.80 -14.46 -8.04
CA GLN A 113 12.25 -13.72 -9.18
C GLN A 113 10.77 -13.38 -8.95
N ARG A 114 9.97 -14.33 -8.45
CA ARG A 114 8.55 -14.10 -8.13
C ARG A 114 8.38 -13.06 -7.02
N LEU A 115 9.20 -13.11 -5.98
CA LEU A 115 9.19 -12.10 -4.92
C LEU A 115 9.47 -10.70 -5.48
N GLN A 116 10.45 -10.55 -6.37
CA GLN A 116 10.73 -9.28 -7.04
C GLN A 116 9.55 -8.80 -7.89
N ILE A 117 8.87 -9.71 -8.61
CA ILE A 117 7.67 -9.36 -9.38
C ILE A 117 6.55 -8.88 -8.46
N VAL A 118 6.31 -9.55 -7.33
CA VAL A 118 5.30 -9.12 -6.35
C VAL A 118 5.62 -7.71 -5.83
N TYR A 119 6.89 -7.43 -5.50
CA TYR A 119 7.31 -6.09 -5.09
C TYR A 119 7.14 -5.04 -6.19
N ALA A 120 7.55 -5.36 -7.43
CA ALA A 120 7.41 -4.45 -8.56
C ALA A 120 5.94 -4.12 -8.86
N ILE A 121 5.06 -5.13 -8.80
CA ILE A 121 3.62 -4.94 -8.97
C ILE A 121 3.06 -4.09 -7.83
N GLY A 122 3.38 -4.41 -6.57
CA GLY A 122 2.94 -3.61 -5.42
C GLY A 122 3.41 -2.15 -5.51
N LEU A 123 4.65 -1.95 -5.94
CA LEU A 123 5.21 -0.61 -6.15
C LEU A 123 4.47 0.14 -7.25
N LEU A 124 4.21 -0.48 -8.40
CA LEU A 124 3.44 0.13 -9.49
C LEU A 124 2.04 0.54 -9.01
N TRP A 125 1.35 -0.33 -8.28
CA TRP A 125 0.02 -0.07 -7.73
C TRP A 125 0.00 1.03 -6.66
N SER A 126 1.10 1.27 -5.96
CA SER A 126 1.22 2.38 -5.02
C SER A 126 1.61 3.70 -5.69
N VAL A 127 2.57 3.64 -6.61
CA VAL A 127 3.22 4.83 -7.19
C VAL A 127 2.36 5.46 -8.28
N ALA A 128 1.69 4.67 -9.11
CA ALA A 128 0.87 5.21 -10.20
C ALA A 128 -0.30 6.08 -9.70
N PRO A 129 -1.12 5.65 -8.70
CA PRO A 129 -2.16 6.51 -8.16
C PRO A 129 -1.61 7.75 -7.44
N TYR A 130 -0.47 7.62 -6.76
CA TYR A 130 0.19 8.75 -6.08
C TYR A 130 0.59 9.84 -7.07
N TRP A 131 1.27 9.47 -8.16
CA TRP A 131 1.65 10.42 -9.21
C TRP A 131 0.47 10.98 -9.98
N TYR A 132 -0.55 10.15 -10.25
CA TYR A 132 -1.79 10.63 -10.86
C TYR A 132 -2.43 11.71 -9.99
N PHE A 133 -2.59 11.44 -8.69
CA PHE A 133 -3.12 12.40 -7.73
C PHE A 133 -2.28 13.68 -7.68
N LEU A 134 -0.96 13.57 -7.53
CA LEU A 134 -0.06 14.73 -7.51
C LEU A 134 -0.14 15.53 -8.81
N ALA A 135 -0.18 14.88 -9.97
CA ALA A 135 -0.27 15.55 -11.25
C ALA A 135 -1.57 16.36 -11.38
N VAL A 136 -2.70 15.80 -10.96
CA VAL A 136 -4.00 16.48 -10.96
C VAL A 136 -3.98 17.68 -10.01
N VAL A 137 -3.52 17.50 -8.77
CA VAL A 137 -3.46 18.55 -7.75
C VAL A 137 -2.47 19.65 -8.14
N PHE A 138 -1.31 19.27 -8.68
CA PHE A 138 -0.31 20.20 -9.19
C PHE A 138 -0.86 21.02 -10.34
N SER A 139 -1.51 20.37 -11.32
CA SER A 139 -2.07 21.06 -12.48
C SER A 139 -3.13 22.08 -12.06
N ALA A 140 -4.02 21.70 -11.15
CA ALA A 140 -5.05 22.60 -10.62
C ALA A 140 -4.46 23.78 -9.80
N SER A 141 -3.33 23.56 -9.12
CA SER A 141 -2.68 24.59 -8.30
C SER A 141 -1.80 25.54 -9.12
N ALA A 142 -1.04 25.03 -10.08
CA ALA A 142 -0.10 25.79 -10.89
C ALA A 142 -0.79 26.50 -12.07
N PHE A 143 -1.84 25.88 -12.61
CA PHE A 143 -2.58 26.38 -13.77
C PHE A 143 -4.09 26.47 -13.47
N PRO A 144 -4.51 27.23 -12.45
CA PRO A 144 -5.92 27.27 -12.04
C PRO A 144 -6.86 27.78 -13.14
N PHE A 145 -6.36 28.58 -14.08
CA PHE A 145 -7.11 29.08 -15.24
C PHE A 145 -7.51 27.99 -16.24
N ALA A 146 -6.85 26.83 -16.23
CA ALA A 146 -7.17 25.69 -17.09
C ALA A 146 -8.37 24.87 -16.55
N PHE A 147 -8.85 25.19 -15.36
CA PHE A 147 -9.94 24.49 -14.68
C PHE A 147 -11.09 25.46 -14.40
N ALA A 148 -12.30 24.92 -14.25
CA ALA A 148 -13.40 25.70 -13.70
C ALA A 148 -13.03 26.21 -12.29
N PRO A 149 -13.40 27.43 -11.90
CA PRO A 149 -12.98 28.03 -10.62
C PRO A 149 -13.25 27.14 -9.40
N GLU A 150 -14.39 26.46 -9.37
CA GLU A 150 -14.74 25.53 -8.29
C GLU A 150 -13.84 24.29 -8.24
N ILE A 151 -13.46 23.76 -9.40
CA ILE A 151 -12.57 22.59 -9.50
C ILE A 151 -11.17 22.97 -9.05
N ALA A 152 -10.65 24.13 -9.49
CA ALA A 152 -9.34 24.64 -9.05
C ALA A 152 -9.30 24.88 -7.53
N ARG A 153 -10.40 25.39 -6.95
CA ARG A 153 -10.52 25.62 -5.51
C ARG A 153 -10.54 24.33 -4.70
N VAL A 154 -11.12 23.25 -5.21
CA VAL A 154 -11.16 21.97 -4.51
C VAL A 154 -9.87 21.18 -4.73
N LEU A 155 -9.31 21.16 -5.95
CA LEU A 155 -8.14 20.35 -6.30
C LEU A 155 -6.78 20.99 -5.96
N ASN A 156 -6.73 22.17 -5.31
CA ASN A 156 -5.42 22.75 -4.99
C ASN A 156 -4.69 22.03 -3.84
N PHE A 157 -3.36 22.17 -3.80
CA PHE A 157 -2.49 21.53 -2.81
C PHE A 157 -2.91 21.77 -1.37
N ARG A 158 -3.24 23.02 -1.02
CA ARG A 158 -3.57 23.39 0.36
C ARG A 158 -4.83 22.69 0.82
N HIS A 159 -5.83 22.56 -0.06
CA HIS A 159 -7.07 21.88 0.25
C HIS A 159 -6.89 20.36 0.28
N MET A 160 -6.19 19.79 -0.73
CA MET A 160 -6.04 18.35 -0.91
C MET A 160 -5.07 17.69 0.07
N LEU A 161 -3.96 18.35 0.41
CA LEU A 161 -2.96 17.82 1.34
C LEU A 161 -3.09 18.35 2.77
N GLY A 162 -3.87 19.41 2.98
CA GLY A 162 -4.01 20.05 4.28
C GLY A 162 -4.79 19.20 5.27
N LEU A 163 -4.17 18.85 6.40
CA LEU A 163 -4.83 18.16 7.50
C LEU A 163 -5.55 19.16 8.40
N THR A 164 -6.88 19.04 8.50
CA THR A 164 -7.67 19.81 9.44
C THR A 164 -7.88 19.01 10.72
N ASN A 165 -7.53 19.57 11.88
CA ASN A 165 -7.77 18.90 13.17
C ASN A 165 -9.23 19.15 13.61
N PRO A 166 -10.10 18.11 13.61
CA PRO A 166 -11.50 18.30 13.94
C PRO A 166 -11.73 18.64 15.42
N PHE A 167 -10.79 18.30 16.31
CA PHE A 167 -10.91 18.56 17.75
C PHE A 167 -10.60 20.01 18.14
N LEU A 168 -9.98 20.78 17.24
CA LEU A 168 -9.60 22.17 17.50
C LEU A 168 -10.59 23.19 16.90
N LEU A 169 -11.69 22.74 16.29
CA LEU A 169 -12.63 23.61 15.58
C LEU A 169 -13.45 24.52 16.50
N GLY A 170 -13.56 24.20 17.79
CA GLY A 170 -14.23 25.04 18.79
C GLY A 170 -15.70 25.38 18.48
N GLY A 171 -16.33 24.70 17.53
CA GLY A 171 -17.64 25.03 16.96
C GLY A 171 -18.41 23.80 16.48
N PRO A 172 -19.56 23.98 15.82
CA PRO A 172 -20.38 22.87 15.33
C PRO A 172 -19.62 22.04 14.29
N LEU A 173 -19.96 20.76 14.20
CA LEU A 173 -19.39 19.84 13.21
C LEU A 173 -19.63 20.34 11.78
N PRO A 174 -18.67 20.11 10.86
CA PRO A 174 -18.81 20.53 9.48
C PRO A 174 -19.94 19.77 8.78
N PRO A 175 -20.42 20.25 7.61
CA PRO A 175 -21.29 19.47 6.74
C PRO A 175 -20.69 18.10 6.41
N MET A 176 -21.54 17.10 6.23
CA MET A 176 -21.13 15.70 6.01
C MET A 176 -20.05 15.52 4.92
N PRO A 177 -20.15 16.14 3.72
CA PRO A 177 -19.12 15.98 2.69
C PRO A 177 -17.75 16.52 3.09
N THR A 178 -17.72 17.59 3.90
CA THR A 178 -16.48 18.16 4.42
C THR A 178 -15.86 17.29 5.50
N GLY A 179 -16.69 16.74 6.40
CA GLY A 179 -16.25 15.77 7.41
C GLY A 179 -15.69 14.49 6.78
N GLU A 180 -16.35 13.95 5.77
CA GLU A 180 -15.88 12.77 5.00
C GLU A 180 -14.55 13.03 4.32
N PHE A 181 -14.40 14.21 3.70
CA PHE A 181 -13.14 14.60 3.08
C PHE A 181 -11.99 14.65 4.09
N TRP A 182 -12.17 15.31 5.23
CA TRP A 182 -11.16 15.35 6.29
C TRP A 182 -10.83 13.96 6.83
N PHE A 183 -11.84 13.11 7.00
CA PHE A 183 -11.64 11.72 7.41
C PHE A 183 -10.73 10.98 6.43
N ILE A 184 -10.98 11.07 5.12
CA ILE A 184 -10.17 10.43 4.09
C ILE A 184 -8.72 10.95 4.09
N GLN A 185 -8.53 12.26 4.29
CA GLN A 185 -7.17 12.83 4.37
C GLN A 185 -6.39 12.26 5.56
N TRP A 186 -7.01 12.20 6.73
CA TRP A 186 -6.38 11.59 7.91
C TRP A 186 -6.15 10.09 7.73
N ASP A 187 -7.13 9.36 7.18
CA ASP A 187 -7.05 7.93 6.92
C ASP A 187 -5.84 7.62 6.01
N PHE A 188 -5.70 8.35 4.90
CA PHE A 188 -4.57 8.22 3.98
C PHE A 188 -3.21 8.47 4.65
N TRP A 189 -3.06 9.60 5.36
CA TRP A 189 -1.79 9.96 5.98
C TRP A 189 -1.40 9.01 7.11
N LEU A 190 -2.35 8.58 7.95
CA LEU A 190 -2.07 7.65 9.03
C LEU A 190 -1.65 6.27 8.50
N ILE A 191 -2.32 5.76 7.46
CA ILE A 191 -1.90 4.50 6.79
C ILE A 191 -0.49 4.66 6.24
N GLY A 192 -0.26 5.71 5.44
CA GLY A 192 1.00 5.92 4.75
C GLY A 192 2.18 6.08 5.71
N VAL A 193 2.08 7.01 6.66
CA VAL A 193 3.17 7.31 7.61
C VAL A 193 3.45 6.13 8.52
N SER A 194 2.42 5.45 9.04
CA SER A 194 2.64 4.29 9.90
C SER A 194 3.30 3.13 9.15
N CYS A 195 2.92 2.89 7.89
CA CYS A 195 3.56 1.90 7.02
C CYS A 195 5.03 2.24 6.75
N LEU A 196 5.33 3.52 6.48
CA LEU A 196 6.70 4.00 6.29
C LEU A 196 7.56 3.81 7.55
N VAL A 197 7.06 4.23 8.71
CA VAL A 197 7.76 4.09 9.99
C VAL A 197 8.03 2.61 10.30
N TRP A 198 7.04 1.75 10.08
CA TRP A 198 7.18 0.31 10.23
C TRP A 198 8.28 -0.28 9.33
N ALA A 199 8.24 0.04 8.03
CA ALA A 199 9.23 -0.44 7.08
C ALA A 199 10.64 0.09 7.38
N LEU A 200 10.75 1.34 7.81
CA LEU A 200 12.01 1.95 8.20
C LEU A 200 12.60 1.27 9.45
N SER A 201 11.79 1.02 10.49
CA SER A 201 12.22 0.29 11.68
C SER A 201 12.81 -1.08 11.31
N LEU A 202 12.10 -1.82 10.46
CA LEU A 202 12.53 -3.12 9.93
C LEU A 202 13.83 -3.05 9.10
N ARG A 203 14.02 -2.00 8.31
CA ARG A 203 15.24 -1.80 7.53
C ARG A 203 16.44 -1.41 8.39
N LEU A 204 16.22 -0.68 9.48
CA LEU A 204 17.27 -0.25 10.40
C LEU A 204 17.81 -1.43 11.25
N GLU A 205 17.00 -2.44 11.51
CA GLU A 205 17.42 -3.66 12.23
C GLU A 205 18.39 -4.54 11.44
N THR A 206 18.34 -4.51 10.10
CA THR A 206 19.23 -5.32 9.24
C THR A 206 20.61 -4.69 9.01
N ARG A 207 20.97 -3.63 9.75
CA ARG A 207 22.26 -2.93 9.61
C ARG A 207 23.47 -3.85 9.74
N ASN A 208 23.41 -4.89 10.57
CA ASN A 208 24.56 -5.78 10.78
C ASN A 208 24.98 -6.52 9.50
N LEU A 209 24.08 -6.62 8.52
CA LEU A 209 24.35 -7.21 7.21
C LEU A 209 25.00 -6.23 6.21
N ASP A 210 25.04 -4.95 6.58
CA ASP A 210 25.47 -3.83 5.75
C ASP A 210 26.31 -2.86 6.61
N ALA A 211 27.38 -3.39 7.22
CA ALA A 211 28.16 -2.72 8.27
C ALA A 211 28.75 -1.36 7.86
N LEU A 212 28.85 -1.09 6.56
CA LEU A 212 29.36 0.16 5.97
C LEU A 212 28.27 1.25 5.81
N TYR A 213 26.99 0.92 5.98
CA TYR A 213 25.88 1.86 5.74
C TYR A 213 25.44 2.58 7.03
N PRO A 214 25.57 3.92 7.11
CA PRO A 214 25.17 4.67 8.30
C PRO A 214 23.64 4.76 8.41
N LYS A 215 23.11 4.75 9.65
CA LYS A 215 21.66 4.89 9.91
C LYS A 215 21.07 6.14 9.26
N ALA A 216 21.82 7.24 9.29
CA ALA A 216 21.40 8.50 8.69
C ALA A 216 21.18 8.40 7.17
N ALA A 217 21.97 7.59 6.45
CA ALA A 217 21.77 7.36 5.02
C ALA A 217 20.46 6.60 4.76
N ILE A 218 20.16 5.56 5.54
CA ILE A 218 18.90 4.80 5.42
C ILE A 218 17.69 5.71 5.66
N VAL A 219 17.75 6.60 6.66
CA VAL A 219 16.68 7.57 6.92
C VAL A 219 16.55 8.58 5.77
N ALA A 220 17.67 9.09 5.26
CA ALA A 220 17.66 10.02 4.13
C ALA A 220 17.10 9.38 2.84
N GLU A 221 17.44 8.12 2.57
CA GLU A 221 16.85 7.34 1.48
C GLU A 221 15.35 7.15 1.68
N ALA A 222 14.91 6.76 2.88
CA ALA A 222 13.49 6.60 3.19
C ALA A 222 12.70 7.88 2.95
N LEU A 223 13.23 9.04 3.36
CA LEU A 223 12.61 10.34 3.11
C LEU A 223 12.59 10.70 1.62
N THR A 224 13.67 10.40 0.89
CA THR A 224 13.76 10.62 -0.56
C THR A 224 12.75 9.74 -1.31
N TYR A 225 12.63 8.47 -0.94
CA TYR A 225 11.62 7.58 -1.48
C TYR A 225 10.22 8.04 -1.12
N ALA A 226 9.98 8.50 0.12
CA ALA A 226 8.65 8.96 0.53
C ALA A 226 8.21 10.20 -0.27
N ALA A 227 9.14 11.10 -0.58
CA ALA A 227 8.87 12.28 -1.39
C ALA A 227 8.61 11.94 -2.88
N THR A 228 9.26 10.91 -3.42
CA THR A 228 9.19 10.57 -4.85
C THR A 228 8.15 9.49 -5.19
N LEU A 229 7.92 8.55 -4.28
CA LEU A 229 7.06 7.36 -4.46
C LEU A 229 5.81 7.39 -3.57
N GLY A 230 5.72 8.39 -2.69
CA GLY A 230 4.76 8.41 -1.59
C GLY A 230 5.20 7.52 -0.42
N PRO A 231 4.60 7.67 0.77
CA PRO A 231 5.02 6.98 1.97
C PRO A 231 4.85 5.45 1.88
N VAL A 232 3.78 4.97 1.21
CA VAL A 232 3.56 3.53 0.99
C VAL A 232 4.55 2.96 -0.03
N GLY A 233 4.82 3.68 -1.14
CA GLY A 233 5.80 3.25 -2.13
C GLY A 233 7.21 3.15 -1.54
N ALA A 234 7.58 4.12 -0.70
CA ALA A 234 8.82 4.08 0.07
C ALA A 234 8.90 2.88 1.02
N ALA A 235 7.82 2.59 1.75
CA ALA A 235 7.74 1.42 2.61
C ALA A 235 7.99 0.11 1.83
N ILE A 236 7.39 -0.03 0.64
CA ILE A 236 7.60 -1.18 -0.25
C ILE A 236 9.08 -1.31 -0.64
N VAL A 237 9.73 -0.22 -1.05
CA VAL A 237 11.14 -0.23 -1.44
C VAL A 237 12.05 -0.62 -0.26
N LEU A 238 11.80 -0.07 0.94
CA LEU A 238 12.60 -0.38 2.13
C LEU A 238 12.50 -1.86 2.52
N ILE A 239 11.28 -2.43 2.48
CA ILE A 239 11.06 -3.85 2.73
C ILE A 239 11.69 -4.70 1.62
N TRP A 240 11.54 -4.31 0.36
CA TRP A 240 12.15 -5.03 -0.76
C TRP A 240 13.68 -5.08 -0.62
N GLN A 241 14.32 -3.95 -0.33
CA GLN A 241 15.77 -3.89 -0.08
C GLN A 241 16.18 -4.78 1.10
N ARG A 242 15.46 -4.69 2.23
CA ARG A 242 15.68 -5.53 3.41
C ARG A 242 15.65 -7.02 3.04
N ASP A 243 14.63 -7.44 2.30
CA ASP A 243 14.44 -8.85 1.94
C ASP A 243 15.52 -9.34 0.98
N MET A 244 15.94 -8.51 0.02
CA MET A 244 17.05 -8.85 -0.88
C MET A 244 18.38 -8.96 -0.14
N LEU A 245 18.60 -8.13 0.89
CA LEU A 245 19.79 -8.22 1.74
C LEU A 245 19.80 -9.52 2.55
N LEU A 246 18.66 -9.90 3.15
CA LEU A 246 18.53 -11.16 3.90
C LEU A 246 18.78 -12.38 3.02
N ILE A 247 18.22 -12.41 1.81
CA ILE A 247 18.46 -13.49 0.84
C ILE A 247 19.95 -13.55 0.45
N LYS A 248 20.57 -12.39 0.18
CA LYS A 248 21.99 -12.32 -0.19
C LYS A 248 22.91 -12.81 0.93
N ASP A 249 22.59 -12.52 2.19
CA ASP A 249 23.35 -13.01 3.34
C ASP A 249 23.26 -14.53 3.51
N ASP A 250 22.05 -15.09 3.35
CA ASP A 250 21.85 -16.55 3.40
C ASP A 250 22.55 -17.28 2.27
N ASP A 251 22.54 -16.72 1.04
CA ASP A 251 23.30 -17.26 -0.10
C ASP A 251 24.81 -17.28 0.19
N ARG A 252 25.34 -16.24 0.85
CA ARG A 252 26.77 -16.20 1.26
C ARG A 252 27.08 -17.26 2.33
N ARG A 253 26.22 -17.40 3.34
CA ARG A 253 26.42 -18.40 4.42
C ARG A 253 26.38 -19.83 3.91
N LYS A 254 25.64 -20.11 2.83
CA LYS A 254 25.59 -21.44 2.19
C LYS A 254 26.80 -21.77 1.32
N GLN A 255 27.57 -20.75 0.93
CA GLN A 255 28.77 -20.90 0.07
C GLN A 255 30.08 -20.94 0.86
N ALA A 256 30.05 -20.53 2.14
CA ALA A 256 31.16 -20.60 3.08
C ALA A 256 31.19 -21.96 3.79
#